data_AF-A0A7K3YIZ1-F1
#
_entry.id   AF-A0A7K3YIZ1-F1
#
_cell.length_a   1.000
_cell.length_b   1.000
_cell.length_c   1.000
_cell.angle_alpha   90.00
_cell.angle_beta   90.00
_cell.angle_gamma   90.00
#
_symmetry.space_group_name_H-M   'P 1'
#
loop_
_entity.id
_entity.type
_entity.pdbx_description
1 polymer ?
#
loop_
_entity_poly.entity_id
_entity_poly.type
_entity_poly.pdbx_seq_one_letter_code
_entity_poly.pdbx_strand_id
1 'polypeptide(L)'
;MRKIERDLESKHQPCVFLEVESVNSPGEFITDLVAALVECQGASPKTRIFSALGKAFALVQENIDEIETPAFRAKLRSRLRAEFSDDWHEKARKVDEIFAGLTGPVCIILDEFPVAIQNMEAEDARKFLHWFRRLRQISPGARFIVGGSVSIDHVVYNIGGTPVINDFRRVTIGGFEEGIALSVVERVFQEERWEYSPEIGRAVLDCVGEPYIPYFIMIVLAGLKEEADISGGVPSPALVERVYNRRILGSEGRHYFEHYSRRLQTTYSGQEAKAARAILSRVSVAGSLPVGIAYDIFRQSTASESEDAFLALLAQLNHDFYVNSEHSGELRFYSKMLRDWWRIYHAGTW
;
A
#
# COMPACT_ATOMS: atom_id res chain seq x y z
N MET A 1 6.54 0.12 -6.43
CA MET A 1 7.42 1.30 -6.36
C MET A 1 8.82 1.09 -6.95
N ARG A 2 9.48 -0.07 -6.78
CA ARG A 2 10.83 -0.39 -7.32
C ARG A 2 11.10 -0.09 -8.81
N LYS A 3 10.09 -0.17 -9.68
CA LYS A 3 10.27 0.21 -11.10
C LYS A 3 10.60 1.70 -11.26
N ILE A 4 9.96 2.56 -10.45
CA ILE A 4 10.18 4.01 -10.47
C ILE A 4 11.63 4.31 -10.05
N GLU A 5 12.12 3.65 -9.00
CA GLU A 5 13.52 3.73 -8.57
C GLU A 5 14.47 3.42 -9.74
N ARG A 6 14.33 2.26 -10.38
CA ARG A 6 15.16 1.87 -11.54
C ARG A 6 15.07 2.84 -12.72
N ASP A 7 13.87 3.36 -13.00
CA ASP A 7 13.67 4.32 -14.08
C ASP A 7 14.36 5.66 -13.77
N LEU A 8 14.38 6.12 -12.51
CA LEU A 8 15.09 7.31 -12.06
C LEU A 8 16.61 7.11 -12.08
N GLU A 9 17.09 5.96 -11.61
CA GLU A 9 18.50 5.58 -11.66
C GLU A 9 19.03 5.55 -13.09
N SER A 10 18.26 4.97 -14.04
CA SER A 10 18.64 4.94 -15.46
C SER A 10 18.81 6.34 -16.07
N LYS A 11 18.08 7.33 -15.53
CA LYS A 11 18.15 8.74 -15.92
C LYS A 11 19.18 9.54 -15.10
N HIS A 12 19.96 8.86 -14.26
CA HIS A 12 20.95 9.47 -13.37
C HIS A 12 20.33 10.54 -12.44
N GLN A 13 19.08 10.35 -12.05
CA GLN A 13 18.39 11.21 -11.11
C GLN A 13 18.55 10.65 -9.69
N PRO A 14 19.00 11.45 -8.70
CA PRO A 14 19.13 11.00 -7.32
C PRO A 14 17.80 10.47 -6.76
N CYS A 15 17.82 9.23 -6.26
CA CYS A 15 16.66 8.55 -5.73
C CYS A 15 17.01 7.82 -4.43
N VAL A 16 16.19 7.99 -3.41
CA VAL A 16 16.21 7.20 -2.18
C VAL A 16 14.94 6.37 -2.13
N PHE A 17 15.07 5.06 -2.01
CA PHE A 17 13.96 4.15 -1.78
C PHE A 17 14.05 3.56 -0.37
N LEU A 18 12.97 3.65 0.39
CA LEU A 18 12.84 3.08 1.73
C LEU A 18 11.56 2.26 1.80
N GLU A 19 11.69 1.00 2.20
CA GLU A 19 10.59 0.16 2.65
C GLU A 19 10.46 0.35 4.15
N VAL A 20 9.41 1.05 4.60
CA VAL A 20 9.28 1.50 6.00
C VAL A 20 8.26 0.68 6.80
N GLU A 21 7.79 -0.44 6.25
CA GLU A 21 6.77 -1.30 6.89
C GLU A 21 7.15 -1.71 8.32
N SER A 22 8.42 -2.02 8.57
CA SER A 22 8.92 -2.48 9.88
C SER A 22 9.25 -1.35 10.85
N VAL A 23 9.13 -0.09 10.45
CA VAL A 23 9.48 1.05 11.29
C VAL A 23 8.42 1.25 12.36
N ASN A 24 8.84 1.35 13.62
CA ASN A 24 7.93 1.46 14.77
C ASN A 24 8.05 2.79 15.54
N SER A 25 9.00 3.64 15.16
CA SER A 25 9.19 4.92 15.84
C SER A 25 9.66 6.02 14.88
N PRO A 26 9.39 7.30 15.18
CA PRO A 26 9.92 8.43 14.42
C PRO A 26 11.46 8.43 14.34
N GLY A 27 12.14 8.07 15.44
CA GLY A 27 13.60 8.03 15.49
C GLY A 27 14.22 6.97 14.58
N GLU A 28 13.56 5.81 14.46
CA GLU A 28 13.95 4.77 13.51
C GLU A 28 13.74 5.23 12.06
N PHE A 29 12.59 5.83 11.75
CA PHE A 29 12.35 6.42 10.43
C PHE A 29 13.44 7.42 10.04
N ILE A 30 13.75 8.36 10.94
CA ILE A 30 14.73 9.41 10.69
C ILE A 30 16.13 8.78 10.48
N THR A 31 16.47 7.77 11.27
CA THR A 31 17.73 7.03 11.13
C THR A 31 17.87 6.42 9.75
N ASP A 32 16.83 5.73 9.27
CA ASP A 32 16.85 5.07 7.95
C ASP A 32 16.86 6.08 6.81
N LEU A 33 16.12 7.19 6.94
CA LEU A 33 16.12 8.28 5.98
C LEU A 33 17.51 8.93 5.85
N VAL A 34 18.13 9.28 6.97
CA VAL A 34 19.46 9.90 6.98
C VAL A 34 20.51 8.93 6.43
N ALA A 35 20.47 7.65 6.82
CA ALA A 35 21.38 6.64 6.30
C ALA A 35 21.25 6.50 4.78
N ALA A 36 20.04 6.42 4.24
CA ALA A 36 19.83 6.28 2.80
C ALA A 36 20.22 7.54 2.01
N LEU A 37 20.06 8.73 2.58
CA LEU A 37 20.55 9.98 1.98
C LEU A 37 22.08 10.08 1.92
N VAL A 38 22.77 9.49 2.91
CA VAL A 38 24.24 9.38 2.90
C VAL A 38 24.67 8.42 1.77
N GLU A 39 24.01 7.27 1.65
CA GLU A 39 24.33 6.24 0.64
C GLU A 39 24.08 6.73 -0.79
N CYS A 40 22.96 7.42 -1.05
CA CYS A 40 22.61 7.94 -2.37
C CYS A 40 23.67 8.90 -2.95
N GLN A 41 24.52 9.50 -2.11
CA GLN A 41 25.58 10.40 -2.56
C GLN A 41 26.87 9.70 -3.01
N GLY A 42 27.22 8.55 -2.40
CA GLY A 42 28.39 7.78 -2.82
C GLY A 42 28.29 7.40 -4.31
N ALA A 43 27.07 7.23 -4.81
CA ALA A 43 26.78 6.89 -6.20
C ALA A 43 26.67 8.07 -7.17
N SER A 44 26.54 9.34 -6.70
CA SER A 44 26.34 10.51 -7.57
C SER A 44 27.09 11.76 -7.07
N PRO A 45 28.15 12.22 -7.76
CA PRO A 45 28.99 13.35 -7.32
C PRO A 45 28.30 14.73 -7.29
N LYS A 46 27.03 14.82 -7.71
CA LYS A 46 26.36 16.10 -8.00
C LYS A 46 25.50 16.66 -6.86
N THR A 47 25.37 15.96 -5.73
CA THR A 47 24.48 16.37 -4.63
C THR A 47 25.30 16.66 -3.38
N ARG A 48 25.51 17.93 -3.03
CA ARG A 48 26.33 18.40 -1.87
C ARG A 48 25.68 18.17 -0.49
N ILE A 49 24.91 17.10 -0.33
CA ILE A 49 24.21 16.80 0.93
C ILE A 49 25.23 16.49 2.05
N PHE A 50 26.43 15.98 1.71
CA PHE A 50 27.51 15.59 2.62
C PHE A 50 28.04 16.75 3.45
N SER A 51 28.13 17.94 2.85
CA SER A 51 28.59 19.14 3.55
C SER A 51 27.58 19.65 4.58
N ALA A 52 26.29 19.39 4.37
CA ALA A 52 25.23 19.69 5.33
C ALA A 52 25.15 18.58 6.41
N LEU A 53 25.26 17.31 6.01
CA LEU A 53 25.34 16.15 6.90
C LEU A 53 26.53 16.23 7.86
N GLY A 54 27.74 16.50 7.38
CA GLY A 54 28.93 16.61 8.23
C GLY A 54 28.90 17.81 9.19
N LYS A 55 28.07 18.83 8.91
CA LYS A 55 27.83 19.97 9.81
C LYS A 55 26.72 19.69 10.82
N ALA A 56 25.60 19.14 10.37
CA ALA A 56 24.43 18.83 11.20
C ALA A 56 24.68 17.62 12.12
N PHE A 57 25.47 16.66 11.63
CA PHE A 57 25.91 15.48 12.33
C PHE A 57 27.43 15.40 12.17
N ALA A 58 28.17 15.86 13.18
CA ALA A 58 29.64 15.69 13.29
C ALA A 58 30.11 14.22 13.18
N LEU A 59 29.17 13.28 13.00
CA LEU A 59 29.30 11.86 12.79
C LEU A 59 29.87 11.42 11.44
N VAL A 60 29.85 12.27 10.40
CA VAL A 60 30.25 11.90 9.03
C VAL A 60 31.60 12.51 8.63
N GLN A 61 32.52 12.65 9.59
CA GLN A 61 33.89 13.14 9.36
C GLN A 61 34.88 12.02 8.93
N GLU A 62 34.45 10.76 8.84
CA GLU A 62 35.29 9.66 8.35
C GLU A 62 35.32 9.63 6.81
N ASN A 63 36.46 9.19 6.23
CA ASN A 63 36.80 9.29 4.80
C ASN A 63 35.70 8.77 3.87
N ILE A 64 35.50 9.47 2.75
CA ILE A 64 34.49 9.16 1.72
C ILE A 64 34.64 7.75 1.13
N ASP A 65 35.86 7.22 1.12
CA ASP A 65 36.17 5.88 0.60
C ASP A 65 35.64 4.73 1.49
N GLU A 66 35.28 4.97 2.77
CA GLU A 66 34.75 3.93 3.68
C GLU A 66 33.21 3.83 3.67
N ILE A 67 32.51 4.77 3.01
CA ILE A 67 31.05 4.90 3.06
C ILE A 67 30.33 3.67 2.47
N GLU A 68 30.95 3.00 1.50
CA GLU A 68 30.38 1.81 0.85
C GLU A 68 30.52 0.53 1.72
N THR A 69 31.26 0.58 2.82
CA THR A 69 31.48 -0.63 3.63
C THR A 69 30.24 -0.98 4.47
N PRO A 70 29.85 -2.28 4.55
CA PRO A 70 28.80 -2.72 5.48
C PRO A 70 29.06 -2.33 6.94
N ALA A 71 30.33 -2.27 7.35
CA ALA A 71 30.74 -1.90 8.70
C ALA A 71 30.44 -0.42 9.03
N PHE A 72 30.75 0.50 8.09
CA PHE A 72 30.40 1.91 8.24
C PHE A 72 28.88 2.09 8.36
N ARG A 73 28.10 1.42 7.51
CA ARG A 73 26.62 1.49 7.54
C ARG A 73 26.03 1.05 8.87
N ALA A 74 26.50 -0.08 9.41
CA ALA A 74 26.07 -0.56 10.72
C ALA A 74 26.42 0.42 11.85
N LYS A 75 27.63 0.99 11.81
CA LYS A 75 28.11 1.98 12.78
C LYS A 75 27.30 3.28 12.70
N LEU A 76 27.01 3.78 11.50
CA LEU A 76 26.19 4.97 11.28
C LEU A 76 24.77 4.77 11.84
N ARG A 77 24.08 3.69 11.44
CA ARG A 77 22.73 3.38 11.94
C ARG A 77 22.69 3.24 13.45
N SER A 78 23.65 2.54 14.05
CA SER A 78 23.74 2.37 15.50
C SER A 78 23.85 3.71 16.23
N ARG A 79 24.71 4.61 15.75
CA ARG A 79 24.88 5.94 16.34
C ARG A 79 23.66 6.84 16.14
N LEU A 80 23.06 6.84 14.95
CA LEU A 80 21.84 7.61 14.68
C LEU A 80 20.68 7.11 15.55
N ARG A 81 20.53 5.80 15.71
CA ARG A 81 19.52 5.21 16.59
C ARG A 81 19.71 5.66 18.04
N ALA A 82 20.94 5.69 18.55
CA ALA A 82 21.25 6.21 19.88
C ALA A 82 21.01 7.72 19.97
N GLU A 83 21.25 8.47 18.90
CA GLU A 83 20.98 9.90 18.86
C GLU A 83 19.47 10.17 18.94
N PHE A 84 18.63 9.43 18.21
CA PHE A 84 17.18 9.68 18.17
C PHE A 84 16.36 8.89 19.20
N SER A 85 16.97 8.12 20.11
CA SER A 85 16.21 7.28 21.05
C SER A 85 15.41 8.06 22.10
N ASP A 86 15.95 9.19 22.57
CA ASP A 86 15.41 9.87 23.76
C ASP A 86 14.62 11.15 23.43
N ASP A 87 15.05 11.89 22.40
CA ASP A 87 14.39 13.13 21.96
C ASP A 87 14.50 13.29 20.45
N TRP A 88 13.80 12.41 19.73
CA TRP A 88 13.79 12.43 18.28
C TRP A 88 13.28 13.78 17.73
N HIS A 89 12.30 14.41 18.42
CA HIS A 89 11.59 15.56 17.89
C HIS A 89 12.43 16.84 17.92
N GLU A 90 13.18 17.09 18.99
CA GLU A 90 14.12 18.22 18.99
C GLU A 90 15.26 17.99 17.99
N LYS A 91 15.80 16.77 17.96
CA LYS A 91 16.94 16.41 17.10
C LYS A 91 16.56 16.34 15.61
N ALA A 92 15.29 16.17 15.28
CA ALA A 92 14.79 16.20 13.91
C ALA A 92 15.07 17.54 13.20
N ARG A 93 15.29 18.65 13.94
CA ARG A 93 15.73 19.93 13.35
C ARG A 93 17.06 19.81 12.60
N LYS A 94 17.95 18.91 13.02
CA LYS A 94 19.21 18.65 12.30
C LYS A 94 18.95 18.06 10.91
N VAL A 95 17.84 17.33 10.74
CA VAL A 95 17.40 16.79 9.44
C VAL A 95 16.86 17.91 8.55
N ASP A 96 16.15 18.87 9.13
CA ASP A 96 15.67 20.06 8.42
C ASP A 96 16.84 20.81 7.76
N GLU A 97 17.99 20.93 8.45
CA GLU A 97 19.21 21.54 7.92
C GLU A 97 19.84 20.75 6.76
N ILE A 98 19.85 19.42 6.84
CA ILE A 98 20.32 18.54 5.74
C ILE A 98 19.50 18.82 4.49
N PHE A 99 18.18 18.84 4.66
CA PHE A 99 17.24 18.99 3.56
C PHE A 99 17.22 20.40 2.97
N ALA A 100 17.39 21.44 3.80
CA ALA A 100 17.58 22.81 3.34
C ALA A 100 18.86 22.97 2.51
N GLY A 101 19.88 22.14 2.75
CA GLY A 101 21.13 22.11 1.99
C GLY A 101 21.05 21.39 0.63
N LEU A 102 19.90 20.81 0.27
CA LEU A 102 19.72 20.13 -1.01
C LEU A 102 19.76 21.12 -2.17
N THR A 103 20.79 21.01 -3.02
CA THR A 103 21.03 21.91 -4.16
C THR A 103 20.46 21.39 -5.48
N GLY A 104 19.91 20.18 -5.50
CA GLY A 104 19.32 19.55 -6.68
C GLY A 104 18.12 18.68 -6.32
N PRO A 105 17.30 18.32 -7.33
CA PRO A 105 16.12 17.49 -7.12
C PRO A 105 16.52 16.07 -6.67
N VAL A 106 16.03 15.65 -5.50
CA VAL A 106 16.12 14.30 -4.95
C VAL A 106 14.71 13.73 -4.86
N CYS A 107 14.51 12.50 -5.36
CA CYS A 107 13.28 11.76 -5.16
C CYS A 107 13.42 10.85 -3.94
N ILE A 108 12.45 10.89 -3.02
CA ILE A 108 12.38 10.05 -1.83
C ILE A 108 11.10 9.23 -1.92
N ILE A 109 11.26 7.92 -2.06
CA ILE A 109 10.19 6.96 -2.21
C ILE A 109 10.07 6.21 -0.87
N LEU A 110 8.91 6.34 -0.22
CA LEU A 110 8.58 5.65 1.03
C LEU A 110 7.48 4.64 0.74
N ASP A 111 7.82 3.35 0.75
CA ASP A 111 6.87 2.25 0.55
C ASP A 111 6.33 1.76 1.90
N GLU A 112 5.05 1.40 1.94
CA GLU A 112 4.29 1.05 3.16
C GLU A 112 4.33 2.12 4.27
N PHE A 113 4.38 3.40 3.88
CA PHE A 113 4.34 4.53 4.81
C PHE A 113 3.13 4.52 5.75
N PRO A 114 1.89 4.20 5.31
CA PRO A 114 0.74 4.10 6.21
C PRO A 114 0.93 3.08 7.34
N VAL A 115 1.56 1.95 7.07
CA VAL A 115 1.84 0.92 8.08
C VAL A 115 2.85 1.44 9.10
N ALA A 116 3.90 2.14 8.65
CA ALA A 116 4.87 2.77 9.55
C ALA A 116 4.19 3.74 10.54
N ILE A 117 3.20 4.52 10.07
CA ILE A 117 2.43 5.42 10.95
C ILE A 117 1.58 4.64 11.95
N GLN A 118 0.97 3.51 11.54
CA GLN A 118 0.18 2.66 12.43
C GLN A 118 1.02 1.99 13.53
N ASN A 119 2.27 1.66 13.23
CA ASN A 119 3.17 1.03 14.19
C ASN A 119 3.68 2.01 15.27
N MET A 120 3.63 3.32 15.00
CA MET A 120 4.06 4.35 15.95
C MET A 120 3.00 4.60 17.02
N GLU A 121 3.45 4.91 18.24
CA GLU A 121 2.57 5.43 19.30
C GLU A 121 1.81 6.67 18.82
N ALA A 122 0.52 6.77 19.14
CA ALA A 122 -0.38 7.76 18.54
C ALA A 122 0.10 9.23 18.68
N GLU A 123 0.66 9.58 19.84
CA GLU A 123 1.22 10.92 20.08
C GLU A 123 2.47 11.19 19.24
N ASP A 124 3.34 10.19 19.11
CA ASP A 124 4.56 10.26 18.30
C ASP A 124 4.23 10.30 16.81
N ALA A 125 3.28 9.48 16.35
CA ALA A 125 2.76 9.50 14.99
C ALA A 125 2.24 10.90 14.61
N ARG A 126 1.47 11.55 15.51
CA ARG A 126 0.96 12.91 15.30
C ARG A 126 2.10 13.92 15.18
N LYS A 127 3.03 13.96 16.13
CA LYS A 127 4.20 14.87 16.10
C LYS A 127 5.05 14.62 14.85
N PHE A 128 5.25 13.36 14.50
CA PHE A 128 6.02 12.94 13.33
C PHE A 128 5.40 13.47 12.06
N LEU A 129 4.09 13.31 11.87
CA LEU A 129 3.40 13.79 10.68
C LEU A 129 3.45 15.32 10.55
N HIS A 130 3.39 16.06 11.67
CA HIS A 130 3.59 17.52 11.67
C HIS A 130 5.03 17.90 11.27
N TRP A 131 6.03 17.24 11.83
CA TRP A 131 7.42 17.45 11.44
C TRP A 131 7.64 17.08 9.97
N PHE A 132 7.14 15.93 9.54
CA PHE A 132 7.31 15.44 8.18
C PHE A 132 6.67 16.38 7.16
N ARG A 133 5.51 16.97 7.46
CA ARG A 133 4.93 18.04 6.63
C ARG A 133 5.84 19.24 6.54
N ARG A 134 6.31 19.76 7.67
CA ARG A 134 7.24 20.90 7.69
C ARG A 134 8.47 20.58 6.84
N LEU A 135 9.06 19.40 7.00
CA LEU A 135 10.19 18.94 6.20
C LEU A 135 9.89 19.04 4.70
N ARG A 136 8.76 18.49 4.23
CA ARG A 136 8.37 18.58 2.82
C ARG A 136 8.24 20.03 2.33
N GLN A 137 7.74 20.93 3.16
CA GLN A 137 7.51 22.34 2.79
C GLN A 137 8.81 23.15 2.70
N ILE A 138 9.79 22.89 3.58
CA ILE A 138 11.07 23.61 3.59
C ILE A 138 12.09 23.02 2.61
N SER A 139 11.75 21.92 1.93
CA SER A 139 12.64 21.14 1.08
C SER A 139 12.21 21.17 -0.38
N PRO A 140 12.27 22.32 -1.08
CA PRO A 140 11.83 22.40 -2.48
C PRO A 140 12.65 21.51 -3.43
N GLY A 141 13.88 21.15 -3.03
CA GLY A 141 14.73 20.19 -3.72
C GLY A 141 14.35 18.71 -3.49
N ALA A 142 13.45 18.40 -2.56
CA ALA A 142 13.03 17.03 -2.29
C ALA A 142 11.61 16.77 -2.82
N ARG A 143 11.43 15.66 -3.53
CA ARG A 143 10.13 15.16 -3.98
C ARG A 143 9.83 13.86 -3.26
N PHE A 144 8.73 13.83 -2.52
CA PHE A 144 8.31 12.67 -1.75
C PHE A 144 7.22 11.91 -2.50
N ILE A 145 7.42 10.62 -2.70
CA ILE A 145 6.41 9.69 -3.16
C ILE A 145 6.15 8.71 -2.01
N VAL A 146 4.94 8.73 -1.47
CA VAL A 146 4.53 7.83 -0.39
C VAL A 146 3.51 6.84 -0.94
N GLY A 147 3.70 5.55 -0.66
CA GLY A 147 2.82 4.48 -1.07
C GLY A 147 2.51 3.53 0.08
N GLY A 148 1.49 2.72 -0.09
CA GLY A 148 1.11 1.66 0.83
C GLY A 148 -0.14 0.94 0.36
N SER A 149 -0.32 -0.29 0.83
CA SER A 149 -1.48 -1.12 0.52
C SER A 149 -2.76 -0.73 1.29
N VAL A 150 -2.61 0.10 2.32
CA VAL A 150 -3.69 0.71 3.12
C VAL A 150 -3.75 2.19 2.84
N SER A 151 -4.95 2.77 2.85
CA SER A 151 -5.09 4.21 2.65
C SER A 151 -4.51 5.01 3.81
N ILE A 152 -3.61 5.94 3.49
CA ILE A 152 -3.08 6.89 4.47
C ILE A 152 -4.19 7.75 5.10
N ASP A 153 -5.26 8.03 4.35
CA ASP A 153 -6.37 8.86 4.84
C ASP A 153 -7.13 8.13 5.95
N HIS A 154 -7.24 6.78 5.89
CA HIS A 154 -7.75 5.97 7.00
C HIS A 154 -6.81 6.07 8.21
N VAL A 155 -5.50 5.82 8.00
CA VAL A 155 -4.52 5.79 9.10
C VAL A 155 -4.48 7.09 9.90
N VAL A 156 -4.46 8.24 9.22
CA VAL A 156 -4.32 9.52 9.92
C VAL A 156 -5.61 10.06 10.51
N TYR A 157 -6.77 9.52 10.11
CA TYR A 157 -8.08 10.00 10.53
C TYR A 157 -8.20 9.99 12.06
N ASN A 158 -7.83 8.86 12.68
CA ASN A 158 -7.96 8.64 14.12
C ASN A 158 -7.00 9.50 14.97
N ILE A 159 -5.94 10.03 14.38
CA ILE A 159 -4.95 10.89 15.06
C ILE A 159 -5.08 12.37 14.66
N GLY A 160 -6.16 12.74 13.96
CA GLY A 160 -6.41 14.13 13.51
C GLY A 160 -5.40 14.63 12.48
N GLY A 161 -4.72 13.73 11.76
CA GLY A 161 -3.62 14.05 10.86
C GLY A 161 -4.06 14.46 9.44
N THR A 162 -5.34 14.45 9.11
CA THR A 162 -5.81 14.81 7.74
C THR A 162 -5.28 16.17 7.24
N PRO A 163 -5.25 17.25 8.05
CA PRO A 163 -4.71 18.53 7.61
C PRO A 163 -3.22 18.49 7.28
N VAL A 164 -2.46 17.54 7.85
CA VAL A 164 -1.00 17.52 7.70
C VAL A 164 -0.53 16.73 6.47
N ILE A 165 -1.43 15.97 5.85
CA ILE A 165 -1.19 15.22 4.60
C ILE A 165 -1.90 15.85 3.38
N ASN A 166 -2.60 16.97 3.56
CA ASN A 166 -3.36 17.61 2.48
C ASN A 166 -2.50 18.22 1.37
N ASP A 167 -1.18 18.30 1.56
CA ASP A 167 -0.21 18.76 0.57
C ASP A 167 0.19 17.66 -0.42
N PHE A 168 -0.20 16.40 -0.16
CA PHE A 168 0.03 15.30 -1.08
C PHE A 168 -0.97 15.32 -2.24
N ARG A 169 -0.45 15.18 -3.46
CA ARG A 169 -1.26 14.80 -4.62
C ARG A 169 -1.62 13.31 -4.51
N ARG A 170 -2.91 12.99 -4.59
CA ARG A 170 -3.38 11.60 -4.64
C ARG A 170 -3.28 11.02 -6.05
N VAL A 171 -2.81 9.79 -6.12
CA VAL A 171 -2.76 8.96 -7.32
C VAL A 171 -3.27 7.59 -6.94
N THR A 172 -4.50 7.28 -7.31
CA THR A 172 -5.11 5.96 -7.08
C THR A 172 -4.67 5.01 -8.19
N ILE A 173 -4.16 3.84 -7.81
CA ILE A 173 -3.79 2.79 -8.76
C ILE A 173 -4.90 1.74 -8.75
N GLY A 174 -5.73 1.76 -9.79
CA GLY A 174 -6.81 0.80 -9.99
C GLY A 174 -6.38 -0.48 -10.70
N GLY A 175 -7.37 -1.30 -11.08
CA GLY A 175 -7.15 -2.40 -12.01
C GLY A 175 -6.74 -1.91 -13.41
N PHE A 176 -6.29 -2.83 -14.25
CA PHE A 176 -5.98 -2.52 -15.64
C PHE A 176 -7.24 -2.14 -16.42
N GLU A 177 -7.07 -1.29 -17.43
CA GLU A 177 -8.05 -1.17 -18.51
C GLU A 177 -8.16 -2.49 -19.26
N GLU A 178 -9.35 -2.78 -19.82
CA GLU A 178 -9.65 -4.06 -20.47
C GLU A 178 -8.62 -4.48 -21.51
N GLY A 179 -8.23 -3.57 -22.41
CA GLY A 179 -7.24 -3.87 -23.46
C GLY A 179 -5.87 -4.21 -22.89
N ILE A 180 -5.44 -3.53 -21.82
CA ILE A 180 -4.19 -3.85 -21.12
C ILE A 180 -4.32 -5.22 -20.43
N ALA A 181 -5.42 -5.48 -19.75
CA ALA A 181 -5.68 -6.74 -19.08
C ALA A 181 -5.65 -7.93 -20.06
N LEU A 182 -6.31 -7.82 -21.22
CA LEU A 182 -6.27 -8.83 -22.28
C LEU A 182 -4.85 -9.03 -22.81
N SER A 183 -4.08 -7.95 -23.03
CA SER A 183 -2.69 -8.05 -23.49
C SER A 183 -1.78 -8.76 -22.50
N VAL A 184 -2.03 -8.61 -21.19
CA VAL A 184 -1.31 -9.34 -20.14
C VAL A 184 -1.64 -10.83 -20.19
N VAL A 185 -2.93 -11.18 -20.34
CA VAL A 185 -3.35 -12.58 -20.50
C VAL A 185 -2.72 -13.22 -21.73
N GLU A 186 -2.80 -12.56 -22.88
CA GLU A 186 -2.20 -13.03 -24.13
C GLU A 186 -0.69 -13.26 -23.99
N ARG A 187 0.02 -12.32 -23.35
CA ARG A 187 1.46 -12.45 -23.12
C ARG A 187 1.81 -13.67 -22.27
N VAL A 188 1.05 -13.94 -21.21
CA VAL A 188 1.28 -15.13 -20.37
C VAL A 188 1.05 -16.40 -21.19
N PHE A 189 0.02 -16.45 -22.03
CA PHE A 189 -0.22 -17.59 -22.93
C PHE A 189 0.95 -17.83 -23.89
N GLN A 190 1.50 -16.76 -24.47
CA GLN A 190 2.67 -16.85 -25.34
C GLN A 190 3.91 -17.37 -24.60
N GLU A 191 4.16 -16.89 -23.37
CA GLU A 191 5.29 -17.32 -22.53
C GLU A 191 5.16 -18.79 -22.12
N GLU A 192 3.94 -19.26 -21.83
CA GLU A 192 3.62 -20.66 -21.53
C GLU A 192 3.48 -21.56 -22.77
N ARG A 193 3.60 -20.99 -23.98
CA ARG A 193 3.42 -21.68 -25.28
C ARG A 193 2.05 -22.34 -25.44
N TRP A 194 1.01 -21.75 -24.85
CA TRP A 194 -0.37 -22.15 -25.09
C TRP A 194 -0.98 -21.40 -26.28
N GLU A 195 -1.99 -22.01 -26.91
CA GLU A 195 -2.77 -21.33 -27.93
C GLU A 195 -3.71 -20.32 -27.27
N TYR A 196 -3.55 -19.04 -27.63
CA TYR A 196 -4.41 -17.97 -27.17
C TYR A 196 -5.61 -17.80 -28.10
N SER A 197 -6.79 -17.58 -27.52
CA SER A 197 -7.97 -17.10 -28.23
C SER A 197 -8.64 -15.97 -27.45
N PRO A 198 -9.28 -14.99 -28.13
CA PRO A 198 -10.01 -13.91 -27.47
C PRO A 198 -11.07 -14.40 -26.47
N GLU A 199 -11.69 -15.55 -26.75
CA GLU A 199 -12.70 -16.18 -25.88
C GLU A 199 -12.11 -16.62 -24.54
N ILE A 200 -10.87 -17.15 -24.55
CA ILE A 200 -10.18 -17.52 -23.30
C ILE A 200 -9.79 -16.26 -22.52
N GLY A 201 -9.28 -15.23 -23.22
CA GLY A 201 -8.99 -13.94 -22.59
C GLY A 201 -10.21 -13.34 -21.90
N ARG A 202 -11.37 -13.38 -22.58
CA ARG A 202 -12.65 -12.96 -22.02
C ARG A 202 -13.04 -13.77 -20.80
N ALA A 203 -12.95 -15.10 -20.86
CA ALA A 203 -13.29 -15.97 -19.73
C ALA A 203 -12.45 -15.66 -18.48
N VAL A 204 -11.15 -15.34 -18.65
CA VAL A 204 -10.29 -14.90 -17.54
C VAL A 204 -10.79 -13.59 -16.95
N LEU A 205 -11.06 -12.59 -17.78
CA LEU A 205 -11.52 -11.28 -17.32
C LEU A 205 -12.92 -11.33 -16.69
N ASP A 206 -13.82 -12.18 -17.18
CA ASP A 206 -15.16 -12.38 -16.61
C ASP A 206 -15.08 -13.04 -15.21
N CYS A 207 -14.10 -13.92 -14.99
CA CYS A 207 -13.82 -14.47 -13.67
C CYS A 207 -13.32 -13.39 -12.70
N VAL A 208 -12.38 -12.56 -13.15
CA VAL A 208 -11.78 -11.46 -12.35
C VAL A 208 -12.81 -10.36 -12.04
N GLY A 209 -13.58 -9.97 -13.06
CA GLY A 209 -14.50 -8.84 -13.05
C GLY A 209 -13.81 -7.48 -12.99
N GLU A 210 -14.54 -6.43 -13.30
CA GLU A 210 -14.04 -5.06 -13.15
C GLU A 210 -13.93 -4.64 -11.67
N PRO A 211 -12.92 -3.81 -11.33
CA PRO A 211 -11.77 -3.46 -12.17
C PRO A 211 -10.81 -4.66 -12.28
N TYR A 212 -10.12 -4.81 -13.41
CA TYR A 212 -9.26 -5.96 -13.68
C TYR A 212 -7.95 -5.90 -12.86
N ILE A 213 -8.03 -6.31 -11.59
CA ILE A 213 -6.92 -6.24 -10.64
C ILE A 213 -5.78 -7.17 -11.08
N PRO A 214 -4.55 -6.67 -11.29
CA PRO A 214 -3.43 -7.46 -11.81
C PRO A 214 -3.15 -8.74 -11.01
N TYR A 215 -3.17 -8.64 -9.67
CA TYR A 215 -2.96 -9.78 -8.78
C TYR A 215 -4.00 -10.90 -9.00
N PHE A 216 -5.26 -10.53 -9.19
CA PHE A 216 -6.36 -11.48 -9.42
C PHE A 216 -6.28 -12.13 -10.80
N ILE A 217 -5.86 -11.39 -11.83
CA ILE A 217 -5.56 -11.99 -13.14
C ILE A 217 -4.47 -13.05 -13.00
N MET A 218 -3.38 -12.73 -12.29
CA MET A 218 -2.28 -13.67 -12.08
C MET A 218 -2.70 -14.92 -11.29
N ILE A 219 -3.58 -14.81 -10.29
CA ILE A 219 -4.12 -15.97 -9.57
C ILE A 219 -4.90 -16.89 -10.53
N VAL A 220 -5.73 -16.31 -11.42
CA VAL A 220 -6.48 -17.10 -12.41
C VAL A 220 -5.55 -17.83 -13.37
N LEU A 221 -4.53 -17.14 -13.88
CA LEU A 221 -3.56 -17.73 -14.81
C LEU A 221 -2.67 -18.78 -14.15
N ALA A 222 -2.22 -18.55 -12.91
CA ALA A 222 -1.45 -19.52 -12.14
C ALA A 222 -2.27 -20.79 -11.86
N GLY A 223 -3.53 -20.65 -11.42
CA GLY A 223 -4.42 -21.79 -11.23
C GLY A 223 -4.69 -22.56 -12.52
N LEU A 224 -4.80 -21.85 -13.66
CA LEU A 224 -4.97 -22.46 -14.98
C LEU A 224 -3.75 -23.28 -15.38
N LYS A 225 -2.54 -22.75 -15.12
CA LYS A 225 -1.27 -23.45 -15.34
C LYS A 225 -1.21 -24.75 -14.56
N GLU A 226 -1.44 -24.66 -13.26
CA GLU A 226 -1.37 -25.82 -12.38
C GLU A 226 -2.38 -26.90 -12.80
N GLU A 227 -3.60 -26.51 -13.21
CA GLU A 227 -4.60 -27.47 -13.68
C GLU A 227 -4.24 -28.10 -15.04
N ALA A 228 -3.69 -27.31 -15.97
CA ALA A 228 -3.21 -27.82 -17.26
C ALA A 228 -2.07 -28.82 -17.07
N ASP A 229 -1.12 -28.51 -16.18
CA ASP A 229 0.02 -29.38 -15.86
C ASP A 229 -0.42 -30.70 -15.20
N ILE A 230 -1.44 -30.68 -14.34
CA ILE A 230 -1.99 -31.87 -13.67
C ILE A 230 -2.81 -32.74 -14.63
N SER A 231 -3.71 -32.12 -15.40
CA SER A 231 -4.68 -32.84 -16.24
C SER A 231 -4.14 -33.22 -17.62
N GLY A 232 -3.02 -32.63 -18.05
CA GLY A 232 -2.55 -32.67 -19.43
C GLY A 232 -3.50 -31.94 -20.40
N GLY A 233 -4.46 -31.18 -19.88
CA GLY A 233 -5.45 -30.44 -20.65
C GLY A 233 -4.90 -29.15 -21.26
N VAL A 234 -5.52 -28.70 -22.35
CA VAL A 234 -5.22 -27.41 -22.97
C VAL A 234 -6.12 -26.33 -22.36
N PRO A 235 -5.62 -25.10 -22.11
CA PRO A 235 -6.46 -23.97 -21.75
C PRO A 235 -7.69 -23.80 -22.65
N SER A 236 -8.84 -23.61 -22.02
CA SER A 236 -10.11 -23.33 -22.68
C SER A 236 -10.99 -22.47 -21.78
N PRO A 237 -12.01 -21.77 -22.30
CA PRO A 237 -12.92 -20.97 -21.48
C PRO A 237 -13.56 -21.79 -20.34
N ALA A 238 -13.98 -23.02 -20.64
CA ALA A 238 -14.57 -23.93 -19.66
C ALA A 238 -13.56 -24.40 -18.59
N LEU A 239 -12.27 -24.48 -18.91
CA LEU A 239 -11.23 -24.79 -17.93
C LEU A 239 -10.98 -23.60 -17.01
N VAL A 240 -10.95 -22.38 -17.56
CA VAL A 240 -10.81 -21.15 -16.76
C VAL A 240 -11.93 -21.04 -15.73
N GLU A 241 -13.18 -21.20 -16.15
CA GLU A 241 -14.33 -21.15 -15.23
C GLU A 241 -14.26 -22.26 -14.16
N ARG A 242 -13.81 -23.46 -14.54
CA ARG A 242 -13.66 -24.58 -13.60
C ARG A 242 -12.60 -24.28 -12.55
N VAL A 243 -11.43 -23.80 -12.97
CA VAL A 243 -10.33 -23.41 -12.08
C VAL A 243 -10.81 -22.31 -11.13
N TYR A 244 -11.49 -21.30 -11.66
CA TYR A 244 -12.04 -20.22 -10.86
C TYR A 244 -12.98 -20.72 -9.76
N ASN A 245 -13.99 -21.52 -10.12
CA ASN A 245 -14.99 -21.96 -9.16
C ASN A 245 -14.50 -23.05 -8.19
N ARG A 246 -13.64 -23.97 -8.64
CA ARG A 246 -13.24 -25.14 -7.82
C ARG A 246 -11.94 -24.95 -7.06
N ARG A 247 -10.97 -24.25 -7.65
CA ARG A 247 -9.63 -24.08 -7.06
C ARG A 247 -9.52 -22.75 -6.35
N ILE A 248 -9.76 -21.65 -7.07
CA ILE A 248 -9.53 -20.29 -6.57
C ILE A 248 -10.57 -19.90 -5.50
N LEU A 249 -11.84 -20.11 -5.80
CA LEU A 249 -12.93 -19.91 -4.82
C LEU A 249 -13.13 -21.11 -3.88
N GLY A 250 -12.44 -22.23 -4.14
CA GLY A 250 -12.46 -23.42 -3.31
C GLY A 250 -11.47 -23.36 -2.14
N SER A 251 -11.43 -24.44 -1.35
CA SER A 251 -10.61 -24.53 -0.14
C SER A 251 -9.13 -24.26 -0.37
N GLU A 252 -8.59 -24.65 -1.53
CA GLU A 252 -7.18 -24.48 -1.88
C GLU A 252 -6.81 -23.01 -2.09
N GLY A 253 -7.68 -22.23 -2.75
CA GLY A 253 -7.47 -20.81 -3.02
C GLY A 253 -7.83 -19.87 -1.87
N ARG A 254 -8.31 -20.39 -0.73
CA ARG A 254 -8.74 -19.56 0.41
C ARG A 254 -7.65 -18.58 0.87
N HIS A 255 -6.40 -19.04 0.91
CA HIS A 255 -5.26 -18.27 1.38
C HIS A 255 -4.99 -16.98 0.57
N TYR A 256 -5.40 -16.93 -0.71
CA TYR A 256 -5.24 -15.74 -1.54
C TYR A 256 -6.02 -14.54 -1.02
N PHE A 257 -7.09 -14.75 -0.24
CA PHE A 257 -8.00 -13.68 0.18
C PHE A 257 -8.10 -13.51 1.71
N GLU A 258 -7.57 -14.44 2.51
CA GLU A 258 -7.68 -14.40 3.97
C GLU A 258 -7.16 -13.09 4.59
N HIS A 259 -6.12 -12.51 3.99
CA HIS A 259 -5.55 -11.24 4.45
C HIS A 259 -6.58 -10.10 4.41
N TYR A 260 -7.51 -10.08 3.44
CA TYR A 260 -8.59 -9.08 3.39
C TYR A 260 -9.54 -9.19 4.58
N SER A 261 -9.84 -10.40 5.07
CA SER A 261 -10.72 -10.58 6.23
C SER A 261 -10.00 -10.31 7.56
N ARG A 262 -8.72 -10.69 7.64
CA ARG A 262 -7.87 -10.43 8.82
C ARG A 262 -7.62 -8.94 9.02
N ARG A 263 -7.40 -8.18 7.94
CA ARG A 263 -7.16 -6.74 7.99
C ARG A 263 -8.28 -5.97 8.71
N LEU A 264 -9.54 -6.41 8.59
CA LEU A 264 -10.64 -5.78 9.32
C LEU A 264 -10.47 -5.83 10.84
N GLN A 265 -9.83 -6.87 11.38
CA GLN A 265 -9.58 -6.98 12.83
C GLN A 265 -8.42 -6.12 13.31
N THR A 266 -7.44 -5.87 12.44
CA THR A 266 -6.22 -5.15 12.81
C THR A 266 -6.34 -3.65 12.58
N THR A 267 -7.14 -3.24 11.59
CA THR A 267 -7.21 -1.84 11.14
C THR A 267 -8.41 -1.09 11.70
N TYR A 268 -9.51 -1.78 12.02
CA TYR A 268 -10.75 -1.18 12.51
C TYR A 268 -10.90 -1.44 14.01
N SER A 269 -11.58 -0.54 14.73
CA SER A 269 -11.93 -0.82 16.13
C SER A 269 -12.86 -2.04 16.22
N GLY A 270 -12.96 -2.70 17.39
CA GLY A 270 -13.73 -3.94 17.52
C GLY A 270 -15.21 -3.83 17.08
N GLN A 271 -15.84 -2.69 17.33
CA GLN A 271 -17.22 -2.42 16.89
C GLN A 271 -17.32 -2.10 15.40
N GLU A 272 -16.40 -1.29 14.87
CA GLU A 272 -16.31 -0.99 13.44
C GLU A 272 -16.01 -2.24 12.62
N ALA A 273 -15.08 -3.09 13.07
CA ALA A 273 -14.75 -4.36 12.44
C ALA A 273 -15.97 -5.28 12.36
N LYS A 274 -16.79 -5.32 13.42
CA LYS A 274 -18.06 -6.06 13.44
C LYS A 274 -19.03 -5.49 12.41
N ALA A 275 -19.24 -4.17 12.40
CA ALA A 275 -20.12 -3.49 11.45
C ALA A 275 -19.65 -3.66 9.99
N ALA A 276 -18.35 -3.53 9.72
CA ALA A 276 -17.73 -3.74 8.42
C ALA A 276 -17.97 -5.16 7.92
N ARG A 277 -17.65 -6.18 8.74
CA ARG A 277 -17.87 -7.59 8.39
C ARG A 277 -19.33 -7.87 8.08
N ALA A 278 -20.21 -7.29 8.88
CA ALA A 278 -21.63 -7.35 8.68
C ALA A 278 -21.96 -6.74 7.28
N ILE A 279 -21.74 -5.45 7.06
CA ILE A 279 -22.04 -4.80 5.77
C ILE A 279 -21.49 -5.58 4.56
N LEU A 280 -20.23 -6.02 4.62
CA LEU A 280 -19.56 -6.81 3.58
C LEU A 280 -20.21 -8.18 3.36
N SER A 281 -20.64 -8.86 4.41
CA SER A 281 -21.38 -10.10 4.28
C SER A 281 -22.71 -9.87 3.53
N ARG A 282 -23.44 -8.76 3.79
CA ARG A 282 -24.76 -8.52 3.17
C ARG A 282 -24.61 -8.23 1.69
N VAL A 283 -23.69 -7.32 1.37
CA VAL A 283 -23.44 -6.87 0.01
C VAL A 283 -22.82 -7.97 -0.85
N SER A 284 -22.09 -8.92 -0.24
CA SER A 284 -21.54 -10.08 -0.97
C SER A 284 -22.63 -11.00 -1.53
N VAL A 285 -23.73 -11.15 -0.79
CA VAL A 285 -24.88 -11.98 -1.18
C VAL A 285 -25.83 -11.21 -2.10
N ALA A 286 -26.12 -9.94 -1.76
CA ALA A 286 -27.10 -9.14 -2.48
C ALA A 286 -26.59 -8.58 -3.83
N GLY A 287 -25.27 -8.48 -4.01
CA GLY A 287 -24.66 -7.85 -5.19
C GLY A 287 -24.65 -6.31 -5.13
N SER A 288 -25.71 -5.71 -4.59
CA SER A 288 -25.75 -4.31 -4.15
C SER A 288 -26.54 -4.16 -2.84
N LEU A 289 -26.22 -3.11 -2.09
CA LEU A 289 -26.84 -2.84 -0.80
C LEU A 289 -27.17 -1.34 -0.66
N PRO A 290 -28.45 -0.96 -0.53
CA PRO A 290 -28.82 0.43 -0.23
C PRO A 290 -28.09 0.96 1.01
N VAL A 291 -27.58 2.18 0.95
CA VAL A 291 -26.81 2.81 2.04
C VAL A 291 -27.62 2.88 3.34
N GLY A 292 -28.94 3.10 3.27
CA GLY A 292 -29.82 3.07 4.45
C GLY A 292 -29.82 1.71 5.18
N ILE A 293 -29.79 0.59 4.43
CA ILE A 293 -29.70 -0.74 5.04
C ILE A 293 -28.31 -0.94 5.66
N ALA A 294 -27.26 -0.43 5.03
CA ALA A 294 -25.92 -0.47 5.62
C ALA A 294 -25.84 0.36 6.91
N TYR A 295 -26.55 1.49 6.99
CA TYR A 295 -26.66 2.29 8.20
C TYR A 295 -27.38 1.54 9.33
N ASP A 296 -28.48 0.85 9.02
CA ASP A 296 -29.18 0.02 10.00
C ASP A 296 -28.28 -1.12 10.55
N ILE A 297 -27.50 -1.77 9.67
CA ILE A 297 -26.51 -2.78 10.08
C ILE A 297 -25.44 -2.16 10.98
N PHE A 298 -24.96 -0.97 10.65
CA PHE A 298 -23.98 -0.24 11.47
C PHE A 298 -24.53 0.05 12.86
N ARG A 299 -25.74 0.61 12.96
CA ARG A 299 -26.41 0.92 14.23
C ARG A 299 -26.56 -0.32 15.11
N GLN A 300 -27.01 -1.43 14.52
CA GLN A 300 -27.17 -2.70 15.25
C GLN A 300 -25.82 -3.28 15.72
N SER A 301 -24.76 -3.10 14.92
CA SER A 301 -23.44 -3.67 15.22
C SER A 301 -22.66 -2.86 16.26
N THR A 302 -22.81 -1.54 16.25
CA THR A 302 -22.03 -0.59 17.07
C THR A 302 -22.81 0.00 18.25
N ALA A 303 -24.14 -0.11 18.25
CA ALA A 303 -25.05 0.64 19.13
C ALA A 303 -24.88 2.17 19.03
N SER A 304 -24.35 2.66 17.91
CA SER A 304 -24.17 4.09 17.61
C SER A 304 -25.21 4.59 16.63
N GLU A 305 -25.78 5.76 16.92
CA GLU A 305 -26.68 6.52 16.05
C GLU A 305 -25.95 7.65 15.29
N SER A 306 -24.61 7.65 15.32
CA SER A 306 -23.81 8.69 14.68
C SER A 306 -23.69 8.45 13.18
N GLU A 307 -24.33 9.30 12.39
CA GLU A 307 -24.22 9.30 10.93
C GLU A 307 -22.79 9.62 10.48
N ASP A 308 -22.11 10.54 11.16
CA ASP A 308 -20.70 10.88 10.86
C ASP A 308 -19.78 9.66 11.05
N ALA A 309 -19.99 8.88 12.11
CA ALA A 309 -19.21 7.66 12.34
C ALA A 309 -19.49 6.59 11.28
N PHE A 310 -20.75 6.48 10.84
CA PHE A 310 -21.11 5.58 9.74
C PHE A 310 -20.48 6.00 8.41
N LEU A 311 -20.56 7.29 8.06
CA LEU A 311 -19.94 7.82 6.84
C LEU A 311 -18.42 7.67 6.88
N ALA A 312 -17.80 7.84 8.04
CA ALA A 312 -16.37 7.57 8.23
C ALA A 312 -16.04 6.09 7.97
N LEU A 313 -16.82 5.15 8.51
CA LEU A 313 -16.65 3.71 8.24
C LEU A 313 -16.78 3.39 6.75
N LEU A 314 -17.78 3.95 6.07
CA LEU A 314 -17.97 3.74 4.62
C LEU A 314 -16.80 4.30 3.81
N ALA A 315 -16.31 5.50 4.17
CA ALA A 315 -15.14 6.09 3.54
C ALA A 315 -13.90 5.21 3.73
N GLN A 316 -13.68 4.64 4.92
CA GLN A 316 -12.59 3.70 5.18
C GLN A 316 -12.72 2.42 4.34
N LEU A 317 -13.91 1.82 4.26
CA LEU A 317 -14.15 0.63 3.42
C LEU A 317 -13.93 0.91 1.93
N ASN A 318 -14.25 2.12 1.47
CA ASN A 318 -13.97 2.56 0.10
C ASN A 318 -12.48 2.73 -0.15
N HIS A 319 -11.81 3.46 0.74
CA HIS A 319 -10.37 3.68 0.70
C HIS A 319 -9.54 2.40 0.78
N ASP A 320 -10.03 1.39 1.48
CA ASP A 320 -9.40 0.07 1.59
C ASP A 320 -9.81 -0.90 0.46
N PHE A 321 -10.52 -0.40 -0.56
CA PHE A 321 -10.94 -1.14 -1.76
C PHE A 321 -11.89 -2.32 -1.49
N TYR A 322 -12.69 -2.27 -0.44
CA TYR A 322 -13.73 -3.28 -0.21
C TYR A 322 -15.01 -2.97 -0.99
N VAL A 323 -15.47 -1.73 -0.94
CA VAL A 323 -16.74 -1.31 -1.56
C VAL A 323 -16.59 -0.01 -2.36
N ASN A 324 -17.41 0.16 -3.38
CA ASN A 324 -17.64 1.45 -4.01
C ASN A 324 -19.07 1.92 -3.70
N SER A 325 -19.23 3.23 -3.50
CA SER A 325 -20.49 3.92 -3.22
C SER A 325 -20.80 5.01 -4.25
N GLU A 326 -19.99 5.15 -5.31
CA GLU A 326 -19.72 6.43 -5.94
C GLU A 326 -20.96 7.25 -6.32
N HIS A 327 -22.07 6.70 -6.84
CA HIS A 327 -23.19 7.56 -7.26
C HIS A 327 -24.61 6.99 -7.14
N SER A 328 -24.82 5.77 -6.62
CA SER A 328 -26.14 5.10 -6.72
C SER A 328 -26.95 5.05 -5.43
N GLY A 329 -26.45 5.59 -4.31
CA GLY A 329 -27.05 5.32 -2.99
C GLY A 329 -27.01 3.84 -2.60
N GLU A 330 -26.20 3.06 -3.34
CA GLU A 330 -25.98 1.64 -3.14
C GLU A 330 -24.49 1.36 -3.00
N LEU A 331 -24.15 0.48 -2.06
CA LEU A 331 -22.84 -0.10 -1.90
C LEU A 331 -22.71 -1.34 -2.78
N ARG A 332 -21.58 -1.47 -3.46
CA ARG A 332 -21.20 -2.68 -4.20
C ARG A 332 -19.78 -3.05 -3.82
N PHE A 333 -19.43 -4.33 -3.87
CA PHE A 333 -18.03 -4.70 -3.73
C PHE A 333 -17.20 -4.05 -4.84
N TYR A 334 -16.03 -3.55 -4.48
CA TYR A 334 -15.09 -2.99 -5.44
C TYR A 334 -14.58 -4.05 -6.42
N SER A 335 -14.40 -5.30 -5.99
CA SER A 335 -13.98 -6.41 -6.83
C SER A 335 -14.95 -7.59 -6.81
N LYS A 336 -15.28 -8.11 -8.00
CA LYS A 336 -16.09 -9.33 -8.18
C LYS A 336 -15.46 -10.54 -7.48
N MET A 337 -14.16 -10.80 -7.65
CA MET A 337 -13.53 -11.97 -7.03
C MET A 337 -13.60 -11.90 -5.50
N LEU A 338 -13.33 -10.72 -4.93
CA LEU A 338 -13.42 -10.54 -3.48
C LEU A 338 -14.85 -10.73 -2.98
N ARG A 339 -15.85 -10.23 -3.72
CA ARG A 339 -17.28 -10.47 -3.44
C ARG A 339 -17.62 -11.96 -3.43
N ASP A 340 -17.21 -12.67 -4.47
CA ASP A 340 -17.55 -14.08 -4.67
C ASP A 340 -16.90 -14.95 -3.58
N TRP A 341 -15.66 -14.64 -3.19
CA TRP A 341 -14.98 -15.26 -2.05
C TRP A 341 -15.69 -14.95 -0.72
N TRP A 342 -16.02 -13.68 -0.46
CA TRP A 342 -16.72 -13.26 0.76
C TRP A 342 -18.07 -13.96 0.90
N ARG A 343 -18.80 -14.10 -0.20
CA ARG A 343 -20.08 -14.81 -0.27
C ARG A 343 -19.95 -16.29 0.11
N ILE A 344 -18.83 -16.94 -0.20
CA ILE A 344 -18.62 -18.36 0.10
C ILE A 344 -18.23 -18.57 1.57
N TYR A 345 -17.32 -17.73 2.09
CA TYR A 345 -16.69 -17.97 3.39
C TYR A 345 -17.24 -17.15 4.54
N HIS A 346 -17.97 -16.07 4.25
CA HIS A 346 -18.41 -15.09 5.24
C HIS A 346 -19.90 -14.71 5.10
N ALA A 347 -20.63 -15.25 4.11
CA ALA A 347 -22.08 -15.10 4.08
C ALA A 347 -22.71 -15.83 5.27
N GLY A 348 -23.58 -15.16 6.02
CA GLY A 348 -24.32 -15.79 7.12
C GLY A 348 -23.58 -15.83 8.46
N THR A 349 -22.34 -15.35 8.54
CA THR A 349 -21.66 -15.10 9.82
C THR A 349 -21.97 -13.69 10.30
N TRP A 350 -22.96 -13.53 11.19
CA TRP A 350 -23.42 -12.25 11.73
C TRP A 350 -23.48 -12.28 13.24
#